data_AF-A0A7W1W4A1-F1
#
_entry.id   AF-A0A7W1W4A1-F1
#
_cell.length_a   1.000
_cell.length_b   1.000
_cell.length_c   1.000
_cell.angle_alpha   90.00
_cell.angle_beta   90.00
_cell.angle_gamma   90.00
#
_symmetry.space_group_name_H-M   'P 1'
#
loop_
_entity.id
_entity.type
_entity.pdbx_description
1 polymer ?
#
loop_
_entity_poly.entity_id
_entity_poly.type
_entity_poly.pdbx_seq_one_letter_code
_entity_poly.pdbx_strand_id
1 'polypeptide(L)'
;MSEKYSYQKEWKEHRKRQKTFWLVILGYIPIALLSLSLGYFYENNKIIGVASSSLWVIFLVIFVICGIRLQFWECPRCEHSFHRTWWWNNIFSRKCLHCKLPKYAGSSFGERGKVEL
;
A
#
# COMPACT_ATOMS: atom_id res chain seq x y z
N MET A 1 19.53 -11.44 27.86
CA MET A 1 18.09 -11.70 27.64
C MET A 1 17.61 -10.84 26.49
N SER A 2 17.82 -11.27 25.23
CA SER A 2 17.35 -10.49 24.06
C SER A 2 15.87 -10.80 23.85
N GLU A 3 15.03 -9.91 24.37
CA GLU A 3 13.61 -9.91 24.10
C GLU A 3 13.40 -9.88 22.57
N LYS A 4 12.99 -11.01 21.99
CA LYS A 4 12.64 -11.11 20.57
C LYS A 4 11.33 -10.33 20.38
N TYR A 5 11.43 -9.02 20.20
CA TYR A 5 10.29 -8.18 19.83
C TYR A 5 9.68 -8.73 18.53
N SER A 6 8.54 -9.40 18.66
CA SER A 6 7.82 -9.98 17.54
C SER A 6 6.96 -8.90 16.90
N TYR A 7 7.53 -8.14 15.97
CA TYR A 7 6.82 -7.11 15.19
C TYR A 7 5.80 -7.70 14.18
N GLN A 8 5.40 -8.97 14.35
CA GLN A 8 4.55 -9.72 13.43
C GLN A 8 3.18 -9.09 13.27
N LYS A 9 2.63 -8.55 14.35
CA LYS A 9 1.28 -7.99 14.38
C LYS A 9 1.20 -6.71 13.54
N GLU A 10 2.17 -5.84 13.73
CA GLU A 10 2.34 -4.56 13.04
C GLU A 10 2.61 -4.80 11.55
N TRP A 11 3.44 -5.80 11.22
CA TRP A 11 3.68 -6.21 9.83
C TRP A 11 2.44 -6.84 9.18
N LYS A 12 1.57 -7.52 9.94
CA LYS A 12 0.30 -8.08 9.42
C LYS A 12 -0.68 -6.96 9.09
N GLU A 13 -0.77 -5.93 9.93
CA GLU A 13 -1.59 -4.75 9.66
C GLU A 13 -1.08 -3.96 8.45
N HIS A 14 0.23 -3.76 8.35
CA HIS A 14 0.84 -3.13 7.18
C HIS A 14 0.53 -3.91 5.89
N ARG A 15 0.62 -5.25 5.93
CA ARG A 15 0.23 -6.11 4.79
C ARG A 15 -1.24 -5.98 4.44
N LYS A 16 -2.14 -5.87 5.43
CA LYS A 16 -3.57 -5.65 5.17
C LYS A 16 -3.79 -4.33 4.44
N ARG A 17 -3.14 -3.24 4.87
CA ARG A 17 -3.21 -1.93 4.21
C ARG A 17 -2.65 -1.98 2.78
N GLN A 18 -1.53 -2.65 2.57
CA GLN A 18 -0.96 -2.87 1.23
C GLN A 18 -1.90 -3.69 0.34
N LYS A 19 -2.51 -4.76 0.86
CA LYS A 19 -3.50 -5.55 0.11
C LYS A 19 -4.72 -4.71 -0.25
N THR A 20 -5.23 -3.88 0.65
CA THR A 20 -6.35 -2.97 0.34
C THR A 20 -5.98 -2.01 -0.78
N PHE A 21 -4.79 -1.41 -0.74
CA PHE A 21 -4.32 -0.54 -1.83
C PHE A 21 -4.22 -1.29 -3.17
N TRP A 22 -3.64 -2.50 -3.16
CA TRP A 22 -3.57 -3.34 -4.36
C TRP A 22 -4.94 -3.81 -4.86
N LEU A 23 -5.89 -4.09 -3.95
CA LEU A 23 -7.26 -4.42 -4.33
C LEU A 23 -7.97 -3.23 -4.97
N VAL A 24 -7.76 -2.01 -4.46
CA VAL A 24 -8.25 -0.79 -5.11
C VAL A 24 -7.64 -0.70 -6.52
N ILE A 25 -6.32 -0.79 -6.67
CA ILE A 25 -5.68 -0.76 -7.99
C ILE A 25 -6.18 -1.88 -8.92
N LEU A 26 -6.35 -3.10 -8.43
CA LEU A 26 -6.84 -4.20 -9.25
C LEU A 26 -8.32 -4.02 -9.62
N GLY A 27 -9.12 -3.43 -8.74
CA GLY A 27 -10.51 -3.07 -9.02
C GLY A 27 -10.65 -1.91 -10.02
N TYR A 28 -9.62 -1.08 -10.18
CA TYR A 28 -9.60 0.00 -11.17
C TYR A 28 -9.74 -0.53 -12.60
N ILE A 29 -8.96 -1.55 -12.96
CA ILE A 29 -8.89 -2.10 -14.32
C ILE A 29 -10.27 -2.55 -14.84
N PRO A 30 -11.04 -3.40 -14.13
CA PRO A 30 -12.35 -3.82 -14.60
C PRO A 30 -13.36 -2.66 -14.62
N ILE A 31 -13.30 -1.70 -13.68
CA ILE A 31 -14.19 -0.52 -13.68
C ILE A 31 -13.89 0.37 -14.89
N ALA A 32 -12.62 0.60 -15.21
CA ALA A 32 -12.21 1.39 -16.36
C ALA A 32 -12.66 0.72 -17.67
N LEU A 33 -12.46 -0.59 -17.81
CA LEU A 33 -12.93 -1.36 -18.97
C LEU A 33 -14.46 -1.31 -19.11
N LEU A 34 -15.20 -1.48 -18.01
CA LEU A 34 -16.65 -1.34 -18.00
C LEU A 34 -17.08 0.06 -18.43
N SER A 35 -16.43 1.10 -17.90
CA SER A 35 -16.75 2.48 -18.28
C SER A 35 -16.51 2.75 -19.77
N LEU A 36 -15.42 2.23 -20.35
CA LEU A 36 -15.14 2.35 -21.78
C LEU A 36 -16.18 1.60 -22.63
N SER A 37 -16.59 0.40 -22.20
CA SER A 37 -17.62 -0.37 -22.90
C SER A 37 -19.01 0.28 -22.86
N LEU A 38 -19.28 1.06 -21.82
CA LEU A 38 -20.50 1.85 -21.66
C LEU A 38 -20.45 3.20 -22.40
N GLY A 39 -19.33 3.49 -23.08
CA GLY A 39 -19.09 4.63 -23.98
C GLY A 39 -20.30 5.01 -24.82
N TYR A 40 -20.88 4.00 -25.47
CA TYR A 40 -22.01 4.13 -26.38
C TYR A 40 -23.34 4.55 -25.71
N PHE A 41 -23.52 4.23 -24.43
CA PHE A 41 -24.73 4.60 -23.67
C PHE A 41 -24.65 6.01 -23.07
N TYR A 42 -23.45 6.58 -22.93
CA TYR A 42 -23.26 7.92 -22.37
C TYR A 42 -23.86 9.02 -23.24
N GLU A 43 -23.77 8.90 -24.57
CA GLU A 43 -24.31 9.91 -25.49
C GLU A 43 -25.84 10.02 -25.40
N ASN A 44 -26.52 8.89 -25.17
CA ASN A 44 -27.97 8.85 -25.07
C ASN A 44 -28.51 9.16 -23.68
N ASN A 45 -27.69 9.08 -22.63
CA ASN A 45 -28.13 9.29 -21.24
C ASN A 45 -27.15 10.11 -20.40
N LYS A 46 -27.46 11.40 -20.25
CA LYS A 46 -26.69 12.36 -19.43
C LYS A 46 -26.51 11.90 -17.97
N ILE A 47 -27.48 11.16 -17.41
CA ILE A 47 -27.41 10.62 -16.03
C ILE A 47 -26.24 9.64 -15.89
N ILE A 48 -26.05 8.76 -16.87
CA ILE A 48 -24.98 7.75 -16.85
C ILE A 48 -23.62 8.46 -16.93
N GLY A 49 -23.50 9.52 -17.75
CA GLY A 49 -22.27 10.31 -17.88
C GLY A 49 -21.86 10.99 -16.57
N VAL A 50 -22.81 11.60 -15.87
CA VAL A 50 -22.56 12.23 -14.55
C VAL A 50 -22.21 11.18 -13.50
N ALA A 51 -22.91 10.03 -13.48
CA ALA A 51 -22.63 8.95 -12.53
C ALA A 51 -21.23 8.37 -12.72
N SER A 52 -20.81 8.16 -13.97
CA SER A 52 -19.46 7.69 -14.30
C SER A 52 -18.39 8.69 -13.86
N SER A 53 -18.54 9.96 -14.23
CA SER A 53 -17.60 11.02 -13.82
C SER A 53 -17.47 11.11 -12.29
N SER A 54 -18.58 10.98 -11.56
CA SER A 54 -18.58 10.97 -10.10
C SER A 54 -17.86 9.75 -9.52
N LEU A 55 -18.06 8.57 -10.10
CA LEU A 55 -17.34 7.34 -9.71
C LEU A 55 -15.83 7.50 -9.89
N TRP A 56 -15.40 8.12 -11.00
CA TRP A 56 -13.98 8.41 -11.26
C TRP A 56 -13.37 9.32 -10.18
N VAL A 57 -14.07 10.37 -9.76
CA VAL A 57 -13.61 11.27 -8.69
C VAL A 57 -13.52 10.53 -7.35
N ILE A 58 -14.55 9.77 -6.98
CA ILE A 58 -14.54 8.97 -5.75
C ILE A 58 -13.35 8.01 -5.74
N PHE A 59 -13.09 7.37 -6.88
CA PHE A 59 -12.00 6.43 -7.00
C PHE A 59 -10.63 7.10 -6.82
N LEU A 60 -10.43 8.27 -7.43
CA LEU A 60 -9.21 9.06 -7.29
C LEU A 60 -8.99 9.45 -5.82
N VAL A 61 -10.04 9.86 -5.12
CA VAL A 61 -9.97 10.18 -3.69
C VAL A 61 -9.57 8.96 -2.86
N ILE A 62 -10.17 7.79 -3.10
CA ILE A 62 -9.81 6.55 -2.40
C ILE A 62 -8.35 6.18 -2.66
N PHE A 63 -7.89 6.27 -3.91
CA PHE A 63 -6.52 5.97 -4.30
C PHE A 63 -5.52 6.87 -3.56
N VAL A 64 -5.76 8.18 -3.54
CA VAL A 64 -4.92 9.16 -2.84
C VAL A 64 -4.89 8.87 -1.33
N ILE A 65 -6.05 8.64 -0.71
CA ILE A 65 -6.14 8.33 0.73
C ILE A 65 -5.37 7.05 1.06
N CYS A 66 -5.53 5.99 0.26
CA CYS A 66 -4.81 4.74 0.48
C CYS A 66 -3.30 4.89 0.27
N GLY A 67 -2.88 5.66 -0.74
CA GLY A 67 -1.47 5.98 -0.98
C GLY A 67 -0.84 6.74 0.19
N ILE A 68 -1.51 7.79 0.66
CA ILE A 68 -1.10 8.56 1.85
C ILE A 68 -1.02 7.63 3.07
N ARG A 69 -2.07 6.87 3.37
CA ARG A 69 -2.08 5.94 4.51
C ARG A 69 -0.96 4.90 4.46
N LEU A 70 -0.52 4.52 3.27
CA LEU A 70 0.61 3.60 3.11
C LEU A 70 1.96 4.29 3.29
N GLN A 71 2.10 5.52 2.79
CA GLN A 71 3.33 6.32 2.94
C GLN A 71 3.58 6.79 4.37
N PHE A 72 2.52 7.18 5.07
CA PHE A 72 2.55 7.63 6.46
C PHE A 72 2.58 6.47 7.47
N TRP A 73 2.78 5.23 7.03
CA TRP A 73 2.92 4.13 7.97
C TRP A 73 4.20 4.30 8.81
N GLU A 74 4.02 4.36 10.12
CA GLU A 74 5.07 4.54 11.12
C GLU A 74 5.78 3.23 11.40
N CYS A 75 7.10 3.29 11.55
CA CYS A 75 7.91 2.12 11.85
C CYS A 75 7.73 1.74 13.34
N PRO A 76 7.43 0.47 13.67
CA PRO A 76 7.18 0.05 15.06
C PRO A 76 8.43 0.06 15.97
N ARG A 77 9.61 0.39 15.41
CA ARG A 77 10.87 0.47 16.17
C ARG A 77 11.29 1.91 16.47
N CYS A 78 11.12 2.81 15.51
CA CYS A 78 11.60 4.19 15.63
C CYS A 78 10.49 5.23 15.52
N GLU A 79 9.23 4.81 15.40
CA GLU A 79 8.01 5.64 15.31
C GLU A 79 7.99 6.66 14.17
N HIS A 80 9.05 6.72 13.36
CA HIS A 80 9.14 7.55 12.17
C HIS A 80 8.53 6.86 10.95
N SER A 81 8.11 7.65 9.96
CA SER A 81 7.59 7.13 8.69
C SER A 81 8.58 6.18 8.02
N PHE A 82 8.14 4.96 7.69
CA PHE A 82 9.02 3.91 7.18
C PHE A 82 9.59 4.23 5.80
N HIS A 83 8.77 4.83 4.94
CA HIS A 83 9.08 5.12 3.53
C HIS A 83 9.47 6.57 3.28
N ARG A 84 9.42 7.44 4.30
CA ARG A 84 9.62 8.88 4.16
C ARG A 84 10.61 9.41 5.20
N THR A 85 11.58 10.15 4.71
CA THR A 85 12.44 11.06 5.48
C THR A 85 12.00 12.49 5.17
N TRP A 86 12.42 13.45 6.02
CA TRP A 86 12.11 14.87 5.87
C TRP A 86 12.40 15.45 4.47
N TRP A 87 13.41 14.94 3.77
CA TRP A 87 13.86 15.41 2.44
C TRP A 87 13.76 14.36 1.32
N TRP A 88 13.39 13.11 1.63
CA TRP A 88 13.41 12.01 0.67
C TRP A 88 12.25 11.04 0.89
N ASN A 89 11.57 10.61 -0.16
CA ASN A 89 10.48 9.64 -0.11
C ASN A 89 10.81 8.46 -1.03
N ASN A 90 10.87 7.25 -0.47
CA ASN A 90 11.06 6.03 -1.24
C ASN A 90 10.07 4.95 -0.81
N ILE A 91 8.96 4.89 -1.54
CA ILE A 91 7.86 3.93 -1.35
C ILE A 91 8.33 2.49 -1.62
N PHE A 92 9.41 2.30 -2.38
CA PHE A 92 9.97 0.98 -2.70
C PHE A 92 11.10 0.55 -1.76
N SER A 93 11.40 1.32 -0.72
CA SER A 93 12.47 0.94 0.22
C SER A 93 12.12 -0.38 0.92
N ARG A 94 13.03 -1.35 0.82
CA ARG A 94 12.91 -2.64 1.53
C ARG A 94 13.32 -2.55 2.99
N LYS A 95 13.78 -1.38 3.44
CA LYS A 95 14.25 -1.11 4.81
C LYS A 95 13.76 0.27 5.26
N CYS A 96 13.53 0.45 6.56
CA CYS A 96 13.19 1.78 7.08
C CYS A 96 14.31 2.78 6.74
N LEU A 97 13.96 3.98 6.28
CA LEU A 97 14.97 5.01 5.95
C LEU A 97 15.71 5.56 7.19
N HIS A 98 15.15 5.41 8.39
CA HIS A 98 15.73 5.90 9.64
C HIS A 98 16.49 4.80 10.39
N CYS A 99 15.79 3.75 10.83
CA CYS A 99 16.39 2.67 11.64
C CYS A 99 16.94 1.50 10.82
N LYS A 100 16.83 1.54 9.49
CA LYS A 100 17.27 0.47 8.56
C LYS A 100 16.64 -0.90 8.82
N LEU A 101 15.56 -0.97 9.61
CA LEU A 101 14.84 -2.21 9.89
C LEU A 101 14.36 -2.84 8.58
N PRO A 102 14.72 -4.10 8.27
CA PRO A 102 14.24 -4.78 7.09
C PRO A 102 12.73 -4.95 7.14
N LYS A 103 12.08 -4.76 6.00
CA LYS A 103 10.66 -5.08 5.83
C LYS A 103 10.44 -6.56 6.16
N TYR A 104 9.51 -6.86 7.06
CA TYR A 104 9.23 -8.21 7.57
C TYR A 104 10.32 -8.84 8.46
N ALA A 105 11.27 -8.04 8.98
CA ALA A 105 12.20 -8.53 10.00
C ALA A 105 11.41 -9.02 11.22
N GLY A 106 11.53 -10.32 11.49
CA GLY A 106 10.75 -11.06 12.47
C GLY A 106 10.04 -12.30 11.92
N SER A 107 9.83 -12.44 10.60
CA SER A 107 9.11 -13.61 10.01
C SER A 107 9.97 -14.79 9.61
N SER A 108 11.29 -14.61 9.53
CA SER A 108 12.23 -15.71 9.27
C SER A 108 13.64 -15.20 9.48
N PHE A 109 14.09 -15.27 10.73
CA PHE A 109 15.51 -15.53 10.99
C PHE A 109 15.56 -16.76 11.90
N GLY A 110 14.97 -17.85 11.40
CA GLY A 110 15.39 -19.19 11.77
C GLY A 110 16.66 -19.48 10.99
N GLU A 111 17.78 -19.49 11.71
CA GLU A 111 18.96 -20.30 11.44
C GLU A 111 19.39 -20.43 9.96
N ARG A 112 20.20 -19.48 9.49
CA ARG A 112 21.28 -19.84 8.56
C ARG A 112 22.55 -20.02 9.38
N GLY A 113 22.53 -21.06 10.22
CA GLY A 113 23.75 -21.59 10.82
C GLY A 113 24.63 -22.12 9.70
N LYS A 114 25.86 -21.61 9.65
CA LYS A 114 27.08 -22.28 9.17
C LYS A 114 26.93 -23.19 7.95
N VAL A 115 27.31 -22.68 6.79
CA VAL A 115 28.04 -23.52 5.83
C VAL A 115 29.52 -23.25 6.13
N GLU A 116 30.10 -24.11 6.97
CA GLU A 116 31.56 -24.19 7.12
C GLU A 116 32.15 -24.63 5.77
N LEU A 117 33.32 -24.04 5.48
CA LEU A 117 34.12 -24.15 4.26
C LEU A 117 34.52 -25.59 3.93
#